data_AF-A0AAD6XW13-F1
#
_entry.id   AF-A0AAD6XW13-F1
#
_cell.length_a   1.000
_cell.length_b   1.000
_cell.length_c   1.000
_cell.angle_alpha   90.00
_cell.angle_beta   90.00
_cell.angle_gamma   90.00
#
_symmetry.space_group_name_H-M   'P 1'
#
loop_
_entity.id
_entity.type
_entity.pdbx_description
1 polymer ?
#
loop_
_entity_poly.entity_id
_entity_poly.type
_entity_poly.pdbx_seq_one_letter_code
_entity_poly.pdbx_strand_id
1 'polypeptide(L)'
;MATTNGKALMIEAEVHYEAGRLTEAVELYRRGVHQILDHEDVLQKIPGIPDSFAQELLANIWVNLSNCFREVGSKFTQESSPEAYGLIYSFRPHRSHLQFRGPEGQRLLNAMQITAGFTLGVLAWNKGDRSTAAKRYQQALDVSSSHPAFNTVTPGLTHLDRIIAMQVQVIRDNLAVLISKDSATAEFAGARNGGARKDVLNVPHMRVAEGGEILARQGTFVVATHACGRVECPKRGVSFKRCSICKKTVYCSVDCQKEDWKKHKKTHIDN
;
A
#
# COMPACT_ATOMS: atom_id res chain seq x y z
N MET A 1 25.46 -14.72 27.22
CA MET A 1 24.05 -14.57 26.77
C MET A 1 23.99 -15.08 25.35
N ALA A 2 23.13 -16.06 25.04
CA ALA A 2 22.99 -16.53 23.66
C ALA A 2 22.49 -15.37 22.80
N THR A 3 23.14 -15.12 21.67
CA THR A 3 22.73 -14.10 20.70
C THR A 3 21.36 -14.49 20.15
N THR A 4 20.32 -13.72 20.49
CA THR A 4 18.98 -13.95 19.96
C THR A 4 18.97 -13.65 18.46
N ASN A 5 18.76 -14.67 17.62
CA ASN A 5 18.68 -14.52 16.16
C ASN A 5 17.24 -14.31 15.68
N GLY A 6 17.06 -13.94 14.41
CA GLY A 6 15.75 -13.66 13.82
C GLY A 6 14.77 -14.83 13.93
N LYS A 7 15.26 -16.07 13.83
CA LYS A 7 14.43 -17.28 13.92
C LYS A 7 13.85 -17.47 15.33
N ALA A 8 14.67 -17.25 16.36
CA ALA A 8 14.23 -17.32 17.75
C ALA A 8 13.14 -16.28 18.04
N LEU A 9 13.32 -15.05 17.54
CA LEU A 9 12.33 -13.97 17.68
C LEU A 9 11.03 -14.31 16.97
N MET A 10 11.08 -14.91 15.78
CA MET A 10 9.88 -15.35 15.07
C MET A 10 9.12 -16.41 15.87
N ILE A 11 9.79 -17.46 16.34
CA ILE A 11 9.15 -18.54 17.11
C ILE A 11 8.48 -17.99 18.37
N GLU A 12 9.16 -17.11 19.10
CA GLU A 12 8.59 -16.45 20.27
C GLU A 12 7.39 -15.57 19.90
N ALA A 13 7.47 -14.83 18.79
CA ALA A 13 6.37 -14.01 18.30
C ALA A 13 5.12 -14.84 17.98
N GLU A 14 5.27 -15.99 17.33
CA GLU A 14 4.15 -16.89 17.03
C GLU A 14 3.46 -17.39 18.33
N VAL A 15 4.23 -17.75 19.37
CA VAL A 15 3.67 -18.16 20.67
C VAL A 15 2.84 -17.03 21.30
N HIS A 16 3.27 -15.78 21.18
CA HIS A 16 2.50 -14.64 21.65
C HIS A 16 1.27 -14.35 20.77
N TYR A 17 1.42 -14.50 19.46
CA TYR A 17 0.35 -14.30 18.48
C TYR A 17 -0.79 -15.30 18.71
N GLU A 18 -0.49 -16.60 18.81
CA GLU A 18 -1.46 -17.66 19.08
C GLU A 18 -2.18 -17.48 20.42
N ALA A 19 -1.51 -16.88 21.40
CA ALA A 19 -2.09 -16.57 22.69
C ALA A 19 -2.88 -15.25 22.74
N GLY A 20 -3.07 -14.56 21.59
CA GLY A 20 -3.78 -13.29 21.50
C GLY A 20 -3.01 -12.10 22.09
N ARG A 21 -1.73 -12.28 22.46
CA ARG A 21 -0.85 -11.23 22.99
C ARG A 21 -0.17 -10.47 21.85
N LEU A 22 -1.00 -9.76 21.08
CA LEU A 22 -0.60 -9.17 19.81
C LEU A 22 0.46 -8.07 19.96
N THR A 23 0.46 -7.31 21.05
CA THR A 23 1.45 -6.24 21.28
C THR A 23 2.86 -6.81 21.38
N GLU A 24 3.01 -7.88 22.16
CA GLU A 24 4.25 -8.61 22.33
C GLU A 24 4.68 -9.29 21.04
N ALA A 25 3.74 -9.90 20.31
CA ALA A 25 4.01 -10.51 19.01
C ALA A 25 4.54 -9.47 17.99
N VAL A 26 3.87 -8.31 17.87
CA VAL A 26 4.30 -7.22 16.97
C VAL A 26 5.70 -6.73 17.31
N GLU A 27 6.01 -6.56 18.59
CA GLU A 27 7.34 -6.12 19.02
C GLU A 27 8.42 -7.17 18.70
N LEU A 28 8.13 -8.46 18.91
CA LEU A 28 9.04 -9.55 18.57
C LEU A 28 9.25 -9.66 17.06
N TYR A 29 8.19 -9.55 16.24
CA TYR A 29 8.34 -9.51 14.79
C TYR A 29 9.17 -8.31 14.33
N ARG A 30 8.91 -7.11 14.88
CA ARG A 30 9.69 -5.89 14.56
C ARG A 30 11.17 -6.09 14.87
N ARG A 31 11.50 -6.62 16.05
CA ARG A 31 12.87 -6.97 16.44
C ARG A 31 13.46 -8.02 15.51
N GLY A 32 12.69 -9.03 15.14
CA GLY A 32 13.10 -10.08 14.19
C GLY A 32 13.49 -9.53 12.83
N VAL A 33 12.69 -8.59 12.29
CA VAL A 33 13.04 -7.90 11.04
C VAL A 33 14.35 -7.14 11.19
N HIS A 34 14.51 -6.30 12.22
CA HIS A 34 15.75 -5.55 12.43
C HIS A 34 16.97 -6.46 12.57
N GLN A 35 16.86 -7.50 13.40
CA GLN A 35 17.91 -8.48 13.61
C GLN A 35 18.38 -9.09 12.28
N ILE A 36 17.45 -9.44 11.39
CA ILE A 36 17.81 -9.99 10.08
C ILE A 36 18.44 -8.93 9.17
N LEU A 37 17.86 -7.74 9.09
CA LEU A 37 18.35 -6.68 8.22
C LEU A 37 19.76 -6.20 8.62
N ASP A 38 20.06 -6.19 9.91
CA ASP A 38 21.30 -5.63 10.44
C ASP A 38 22.42 -6.67 10.54
N HIS A 39 22.09 -7.95 10.75
CA HIS A 39 23.06 -8.96 11.19
C HIS A 39 22.97 -10.33 10.50
N GLU A 40 21.97 -10.57 9.65
CA GLU A 40 21.76 -11.90 9.06
C GLU A 40 21.56 -11.83 7.53
N ASP A 41 21.48 -12.99 6.90
CA ASP A 41 21.17 -13.08 5.47
C ASP A 41 19.66 -12.86 5.26
N VAL A 42 19.30 -11.83 4.48
CA VAL A 42 17.92 -11.52 4.14
C VAL A 42 17.24 -12.60 3.29
N LEU A 43 18.02 -13.45 2.63
CA LEU A 43 17.56 -14.60 1.85
C LEU A 43 17.63 -15.93 2.62
N GLN A 44 17.96 -15.90 3.92
CA GLN A 44 18.04 -17.13 4.71
C GLN A 44 16.71 -17.89 4.68
N LYS A 45 16.79 -19.18 4.36
CA LYS A 45 15.63 -20.07 4.33
C LYS A 45 15.42 -20.73 5.68
N ILE A 46 14.17 -21.03 6.02
CA ILE A 46 13.84 -21.80 7.21
C ILE A 46 13.89 -23.31 6.84
N PRO A 47 14.78 -24.11 7.45
CA PRO A 47 14.86 -25.54 7.13
C PRO A 47 13.57 -26.28 7.47
N GLY A 48 13.11 -27.13 6.55
CA GLY A 48 11.96 -28.01 6.75
C GLY A 48 10.59 -27.35 6.62
N ILE A 49 10.52 -26.09 6.19
CA ILE A 49 9.24 -25.42 5.92
C ILE A 49 8.63 -25.96 4.61
N PRO A 50 7.36 -26.41 4.63
CA PRO A 50 6.68 -26.87 3.41
C PRO A 50 6.58 -25.78 2.34
N ASP A 51 6.52 -26.17 1.07
CA ASP A 51 6.32 -25.24 -0.07
C ASP A 51 5.01 -24.45 0.01
N SER A 52 4.10 -24.83 0.91
CA SER A 52 2.89 -24.09 1.26
C SER A 52 3.14 -22.88 2.15
N PHE A 53 4.38 -22.51 2.43
CA PHE A 53 4.77 -21.34 3.21
C PHE A 53 5.91 -20.59 2.51
N ALA A 54 6.10 -19.32 2.88
CA ALA A 54 7.27 -18.57 2.40
C ALA A 54 8.54 -19.25 2.93
N GLN A 55 9.55 -19.38 2.09
CA GLN A 55 10.77 -20.11 2.46
C GLN A 55 11.74 -19.19 3.21
N GLU A 56 11.77 -17.91 2.84
CA GLU A 56 12.62 -16.90 3.43
C GLU A 56 12.12 -16.50 4.82
N LEU A 57 12.99 -16.53 5.83
CA LEU A 57 12.64 -16.18 7.21
C LEU A 57 12.11 -14.75 7.32
N LEU A 58 12.80 -13.81 6.66
CA LEU A 58 12.40 -12.41 6.64
C LEU A 58 11.01 -12.22 6.05
N ALA A 59 10.66 -12.97 5.00
CA ALA A 59 9.36 -12.88 4.36
C ALA A 59 8.22 -13.29 5.31
N ASN A 60 8.40 -14.38 6.07
CA ASN A 60 7.42 -14.84 7.05
C ASN A 60 7.18 -13.79 8.14
N ILE A 61 8.26 -13.33 8.80
CA ILE A 61 8.18 -12.30 9.85
C ILE A 61 7.52 -11.02 9.31
N TRP A 62 7.91 -10.60 8.10
CA TRP A 62 7.38 -9.40 7.48
C TRP A 62 5.89 -9.46 7.19
N VAL A 63 5.43 -10.58 6.61
CA VAL A 63 4.01 -10.79 6.33
C VAL A 63 3.21 -10.81 7.62
N ASN A 64 3.68 -11.53 8.65
CA ASN A 64 2.98 -11.64 9.93
C ASN A 64 2.90 -10.29 10.66
N LEU A 65 4.02 -9.55 10.76
CA LEU A 65 4.03 -8.18 11.28
C LEU A 65 3.01 -7.30 10.56
N SER A 66 3.02 -7.34 9.23
CA SER A 66 2.16 -6.46 8.43
C SER A 66 0.68 -6.86 8.54
N ASN A 67 0.38 -8.15 8.70
CA ASN A 67 -0.97 -8.66 8.92
C ASN A 67 -1.57 -8.13 10.24
N CYS A 68 -0.77 -8.08 11.32
CA CYS A 68 -1.23 -7.50 12.59
C CYS A 68 -1.80 -6.08 12.42
N PHE A 69 -1.23 -5.25 11.53
CA PHE A 69 -1.73 -3.91 11.25
C PHE A 69 -2.98 -3.88 10.34
N ARG A 70 -3.20 -4.91 9.51
CA ARG A 70 -4.30 -4.95 8.54
C ARG A 70 -5.54 -5.68 9.03
N GLU A 71 -5.40 -6.50 10.08
CA GLU A 71 -6.47 -7.28 10.67
C GLU A 71 -7.68 -6.40 11.05
N VAL A 72 -8.89 -6.95 10.85
CA VAL A 72 -10.13 -6.24 11.17
C VAL A 72 -10.20 -6.02 12.67
N GLY A 73 -10.40 -4.77 13.09
CA GLY A 73 -10.39 -4.42 14.52
C GLY A 73 -9.00 -4.26 15.14
N SER A 74 -7.93 -4.35 14.33
CA SER A 74 -6.56 -4.07 14.80
C SER A 74 -6.46 -2.71 15.48
N LYS A 75 -5.77 -2.69 16.63
CA LYS A 75 -5.51 -1.47 17.40
C LYS A 75 -4.20 -0.80 17.00
N PHE A 76 -3.41 -1.41 16.11
CA PHE A 76 -2.08 -0.94 15.73
C PHE A 76 -2.16 0.20 14.71
N THR A 77 -1.60 1.34 15.08
CA THR A 77 -1.56 2.56 14.27
C THR A 77 -0.17 3.21 14.42
N GLN A 78 0.03 4.35 13.76
CA GLN A 78 1.20 5.18 13.97
C GLN A 78 1.30 5.66 15.43
N GLU A 79 0.17 5.91 16.07
CA GLU A 79 0.10 6.47 17.42
C GLU A 79 0.25 5.38 18.49
N SER A 80 -0.34 4.20 18.28
CA SER A 80 -0.28 3.10 19.26
C SER A 80 0.95 2.19 19.12
N SER A 81 1.62 2.21 17.96
CA SER A 81 2.83 1.40 17.72
C SER A 81 3.80 2.11 16.77
N PRO A 82 4.37 3.26 17.19
CA PRO A 82 5.14 4.13 16.32
C PRO A 82 6.39 3.47 15.74
N GLU A 83 7.07 2.59 16.49
CA GLU A 83 8.30 1.92 16.04
C GLU A 83 8.00 0.89 14.95
N ALA A 84 7.02 0.01 15.18
CA ALA A 84 6.59 -0.97 14.19
C ALA A 84 5.97 -0.30 12.95
N TYR A 85 5.18 0.75 13.14
CA TYR A 85 4.71 1.59 12.03
C TYR A 85 5.87 2.23 11.26
N GLY A 86 6.87 2.76 11.96
CA GLY A 86 8.06 3.38 11.38
C GLY A 86 8.85 2.40 10.52
N LEU A 87 8.97 1.15 10.97
CA LEU A 87 9.56 0.06 10.19
C LEU A 87 8.78 -0.18 8.89
N ILE A 88 7.46 -0.37 8.95
CA ILE A 88 6.61 -0.54 7.74
C ILE A 88 6.75 0.67 6.81
N TYR A 89 6.77 1.87 7.37
CA TYR A 89 6.92 3.12 6.62
C TYR A 89 8.28 3.25 5.92
N SER A 90 9.34 2.68 6.49
CA SER A 90 10.69 2.67 5.89
C SER A 90 10.77 1.83 4.61
N PHE A 91 9.87 0.85 4.45
CA PHE A 91 9.73 0.01 3.26
C PHE A 91 8.71 0.54 2.25
N ARG A 92 8.38 1.82 2.29
CA ARG A 92 7.59 2.42 1.21
C ARG A 92 8.27 2.22 -0.16
N PRO A 93 7.49 2.06 -1.24
CA PRO A 93 8.00 2.03 -2.60
C PRO A 93 9.01 3.16 -2.89
N HIS A 94 10.07 2.82 -3.62
CA HIS A 94 11.21 3.68 -4.00
C HIS A 94 12.20 4.02 -2.88
N ARG A 95 12.09 3.41 -1.69
CA ARG A 95 13.16 3.47 -0.69
C ARG A 95 14.23 2.43 -1.03
N SER A 96 15.49 2.84 -1.02
CA SER A 96 16.64 1.95 -1.24
C SER A 96 16.97 1.21 0.06
N HIS A 97 17.30 -0.08 -0.08
CA HIS A 97 17.69 -0.98 1.00
C HIS A 97 18.85 -1.85 0.50
N LEU A 98 20.08 -1.48 0.88
CA LEU A 98 21.33 -2.02 0.30
C LEU A 98 21.61 -3.49 0.63
N GLN A 99 20.92 -4.02 1.63
CA GLN A 99 20.97 -5.41 2.06
C GLN A 99 20.31 -6.38 1.07
N PHE A 100 19.39 -5.89 0.24
CA PHE A 100 18.70 -6.70 -0.78
C PHE A 100 19.46 -6.68 -2.10
N ARG A 101 20.41 -7.60 -2.27
CA ARG A 101 21.27 -7.68 -3.46
C ARG A 101 20.83 -8.79 -4.41
N GLY A 102 21.15 -8.59 -5.69
CA GLY A 102 20.84 -9.54 -6.75
C GLY A 102 19.35 -9.68 -7.06
N PRO A 103 19.00 -10.53 -8.04
CA PRO A 103 17.61 -10.70 -8.48
C PRO A 103 16.66 -11.18 -7.37
N GLU A 104 17.08 -12.16 -6.56
CA GLU A 104 16.26 -12.70 -5.48
C GLU A 104 16.06 -11.70 -4.33
N GLY A 105 17.13 -11.00 -3.93
CA GLY A 105 17.04 -9.93 -2.95
C GLY A 105 16.11 -8.82 -3.42
N GLN A 106 16.24 -8.38 -4.67
CA GLN A 106 15.36 -7.35 -5.22
C GLN A 106 13.90 -7.81 -5.32
N ARG A 107 13.66 -9.08 -5.66
CA ARG A 107 12.31 -9.68 -5.62
C ARG A 107 11.73 -9.61 -4.20
N LEU A 108 12.47 -10.02 -3.18
CA LEU A 108 12.03 -9.97 -1.79
C LEU A 108 11.77 -8.52 -1.32
N LEU A 109 12.65 -7.57 -1.67
CA LEU A 109 12.44 -6.15 -1.38
C LEU A 109 11.14 -5.65 -2.01
N ASN A 110 10.87 -5.99 -3.26
CA ASN A 110 9.65 -5.58 -3.95
C ASN A 110 8.40 -6.18 -3.31
N ALA A 111 8.44 -7.46 -2.90
CA ALA A 111 7.39 -8.08 -2.11
C ALA A 111 7.14 -7.27 -0.81
N MET A 112 8.20 -6.96 -0.05
CA MET A 112 8.08 -6.18 1.18
C MET A 112 7.51 -4.77 0.94
N GLN A 113 7.93 -4.10 -0.15
CA GLN A 113 7.44 -2.77 -0.52
C GLN A 113 5.97 -2.76 -0.93
N ILE A 114 5.51 -3.81 -1.63
CA ILE A 114 4.09 -3.99 -1.99
C ILE A 114 3.28 -4.17 -0.71
N THR A 115 3.68 -5.08 0.18
CA THR A 115 3.00 -5.30 1.46
C THR A 115 3.02 -4.05 2.36
N ALA A 116 4.10 -3.28 2.37
CA ALA A 116 4.17 -1.98 3.05
C ALA A 116 3.15 -0.99 2.49
N GLY A 117 3.12 -0.84 1.16
CA GLY A 117 2.17 0.03 0.47
C GLY A 117 0.73 -0.37 0.75
N PHE A 118 0.44 -1.68 0.76
CA PHE A 118 -0.86 -2.19 1.13
C PHE A 118 -1.24 -1.81 2.56
N THR A 119 -0.37 -2.12 3.53
CA THR A 119 -0.60 -1.87 4.95
C THR A 119 -0.82 -0.40 5.25
N LEU A 120 0.06 0.46 4.73
CA LEU A 120 -0.07 1.91 4.89
C LEU A 120 -1.34 2.45 4.21
N GLY A 121 -1.78 1.82 3.12
CA GLY A 121 -3.05 2.15 2.45
C GLY A 121 -4.26 1.81 3.32
N VAL A 122 -4.27 0.62 3.93
CA VAL A 122 -5.32 0.20 4.88
C VAL A 122 -5.34 1.11 6.10
N LEU A 123 -4.20 1.46 6.68
CA LEU A 123 -4.14 2.36 7.84
C LEU A 123 -4.62 3.77 7.50
N ALA A 124 -4.26 4.29 6.32
CA ALA A 124 -4.76 5.59 5.85
C ALA A 124 -6.29 5.54 5.62
N TRP A 125 -6.79 4.44 5.04
CA TRP A 125 -8.23 4.20 4.91
C TRP A 125 -8.87 4.17 6.29
N ASN A 126 -8.35 3.42 7.27
CA ASN A 126 -8.89 3.37 8.63
C ASN A 126 -8.95 4.77 9.29
N LYS A 127 -8.00 5.66 9.01
CA LYS A 127 -8.02 7.07 9.45
C LYS A 127 -8.97 7.99 8.69
N GLY A 128 -9.57 7.51 7.59
CA GLY A 128 -10.46 8.30 6.73
C GLY A 128 -9.72 9.10 5.66
N ASP A 129 -8.40 8.98 5.58
CA ASP A 129 -7.57 9.63 4.57
C ASP A 129 -7.57 8.82 3.26
N ARG A 130 -8.67 8.95 2.53
CA ARG A 130 -8.89 8.31 1.21
C ARG A 130 -7.78 8.66 0.22
N SER A 131 -7.29 9.90 0.28
CA SER A 131 -6.28 10.40 -0.65
C SER A 131 -4.92 9.72 -0.44
N THR A 132 -4.50 9.58 0.82
CA THR A 132 -3.30 8.83 1.16
C THR A 132 -3.49 7.36 0.88
N ALA A 133 -4.66 6.77 1.19
CA ALA A 133 -4.95 5.37 0.88
C ALA A 133 -4.77 5.07 -0.62
N ALA A 134 -5.44 5.83 -1.49
CA ALA A 134 -5.31 5.68 -2.95
C ALA A 134 -3.86 5.85 -3.42
N LYS A 135 -3.13 6.82 -2.87
CA LYS A 135 -1.70 7.00 -3.16
C LYS A 135 -0.87 5.77 -2.78
N ARG A 136 -1.10 5.18 -1.61
CA ARG A 136 -0.34 3.99 -1.16
C ARG A 136 -0.64 2.77 -2.02
N TYR A 137 -1.91 2.54 -2.35
CA TYR A 137 -2.30 1.48 -3.27
C TYR A 137 -1.65 1.63 -4.64
N GLN A 138 -1.70 2.83 -5.23
CA GLN A 138 -1.06 3.09 -6.52
C GLN A 138 0.45 2.83 -6.46
N GLN A 139 1.14 3.28 -5.40
CA GLN A 139 2.58 3.05 -5.25
C GLN A 139 2.93 1.55 -5.16
N ALA A 140 2.09 0.74 -4.51
CA ALA A 140 2.28 -0.71 -4.49
C ALA A 140 2.07 -1.35 -5.88
N LEU A 141 1.06 -0.90 -6.63
CA LEU A 141 0.82 -1.37 -8.01
C LEU A 141 1.94 -0.94 -8.98
N ASP A 142 2.50 0.24 -8.78
CA ASP A 142 3.64 0.71 -9.58
C ASP A 142 4.86 -0.23 -9.37
N VAL A 143 5.11 -0.70 -8.13
CA VAL A 143 6.14 -1.72 -7.86
C VAL A 143 5.78 -3.06 -8.49
N SER A 144 4.54 -3.54 -8.34
CA SER A 144 4.13 -4.84 -8.88
C SER A 144 4.21 -4.89 -10.40
N SER A 145 4.02 -3.76 -11.10
CA SER A 145 4.11 -3.69 -12.57
C SER A 145 5.45 -4.15 -13.15
N SER A 146 6.52 -4.06 -12.35
CA SER A 146 7.86 -4.51 -12.74
C SER A 146 8.10 -6.02 -12.54
N HIS A 147 7.15 -6.74 -11.92
CA HIS A 147 7.28 -8.15 -11.54
C HIS A 147 6.03 -8.94 -11.96
N PRO A 148 6.02 -9.57 -13.16
CA PRO A 148 4.85 -10.29 -13.67
C PRO A 148 4.26 -11.33 -12.69
N ALA A 149 5.11 -12.05 -11.95
CA ALA A 149 4.70 -13.06 -10.96
C ALA A 149 3.81 -12.50 -9.84
N PHE A 150 3.92 -11.20 -9.52
CA PHE A 150 3.10 -10.54 -8.51
C PHE A 150 1.76 -10.03 -9.04
N ASN A 151 1.54 -10.07 -10.36
CA ASN A 151 0.34 -9.45 -10.92
C ASN A 151 -0.85 -10.40 -11.01
N THR A 152 -0.63 -11.70 -11.09
CA THR A 152 -1.68 -12.70 -11.28
C THR A 152 -1.29 -14.02 -10.61
N VAL A 153 -2.23 -14.63 -9.88
CA VAL A 153 -2.03 -15.97 -9.31
C VAL A 153 -2.02 -16.99 -10.44
N THR A 154 -0.89 -17.67 -10.62
CA THR A 154 -0.70 -18.71 -11.65
C THR A 154 -0.19 -20.02 -11.02
N PRO A 155 -0.37 -21.18 -11.68
CA PRO A 155 0.25 -22.42 -11.25
C PRO A 155 1.77 -22.29 -11.18
N GLY A 156 2.41 -22.91 -10.19
CA GLY A 156 3.88 -22.92 -10.05
C GLY A 156 4.50 -21.70 -9.37
N LEU A 157 3.71 -20.70 -8.96
CA LEU A 157 4.21 -19.61 -8.11
C LEU A 157 4.74 -20.14 -6.77
N THR A 158 5.85 -19.57 -6.31
CA THR A 158 6.30 -19.73 -4.93
C THR A 158 5.22 -19.24 -3.98
N HIS A 159 5.23 -19.71 -2.73
CA HIS A 159 4.23 -19.27 -1.76
C HIS A 159 4.24 -17.76 -1.54
N LEU A 160 5.42 -17.15 -1.43
CA LEU A 160 5.55 -15.69 -1.29
C LEU A 160 4.95 -14.97 -2.51
N ASP A 161 5.26 -15.40 -3.74
CA ASP A 161 4.68 -14.76 -4.94
C ASP A 161 3.16 -14.86 -4.96
N ARG A 162 2.61 -16.01 -4.51
CA ARG A 162 1.17 -16.22 -4.39
C ARG A 162 0.54 -15.26 -3.39
N ILE A 163 1.12 -15.12 -2.18
CA ILE A 163 0.65 -14.14 -1.17
C ILE A 163 0.64 -12.74 -1.78
N ILE A 164 1.75 -12.33 -2.42
CA ILE A 164 1.87 -10.98 -2.99
C ILE A 164 0.88 -10.80 -4.14
N ALA A 165 0.67 -11.79 -5.00
CA ALA A 165 -0.31 -11.71 -6.07
C ALA A 165 -1.75 -11.56 -5.55
N MET A 166 -2.09 -12.26 -4.45
CA MET A 166 -3.38 -12.07 -3.78
C MET A 166 -3.51 -10.67 -3.16
N GLN A 167 -2.48 -10.18 -2.49
CA GLN A 167 -2.47 -8.81 -1.94
C GLN A 167 -2.60 -7.76 -3.06
N VAL A 168 -1.88 -7.91 -4.16
CA VAL A 168 -1.97 -7.02 -5.33
C VAL A 168 -3.38 -6.97 -5.87
N GLN A 169 -4.09 -8.10 -5.93
CA GLN A 169 -5.49 -8.10 -6.35
C GLN A 169 -6.38 -7.29 -5.40
N VAL A 170 -6.25 -7.50 -4.08
CA VAL A 170 -7.00 -6.74 -3.08
C VAL A 170 -6.67 -5.23 -3.15
N ILE A 171 -5.42 -4.87 -3.42
CA ILE A 171 -5.00 -3.48 -3.63
C ILE A 171 -5.70 -2.87 -4.86
N ARG A 172 -5.81 -3.61 -5.97
CA ARG A 172 -6.52 -3.16 -7.18
C ARG A 172 -8.00 -2.93 -6.88
N ASP A 173 -8.65 -3.89 -6.23
CA ASP A 173 -10.07 -3.81 -5.89
C ASP A 173 -10.34 -2.61 -4.99
N ASN A 174 -9.49 -2.40 -3.98
CA ASN A 174 -9.58 -1.26 -3.08
C ASN A 174 -9.36 0.10 -3.77
N LEU A 175 -8.39 0.18 -4.67
CA LEU A 175 -8.15 1.39 -5.45
C LEU A 175 -9.33 1.68 -6.40
N ALA A 176 -9.87 0.65 -7.05
CA ALA A 176 -11.03 0.78 -7.94
C ALA A 176 -12.27 1.26 -7.18
N VAL A 177 -12.54 0.72 -5.99
CA VAL A 177 -13.63 1.18 -5.10
C VAL A 177 -13.45 2.65 -4.72
N LEU A 178 -12.24 3.06 -4.32
CA LEU A 178 -11.96 4.46 -3.98
C LEU A 178 -12.19 5.40 -5.18
N ILE A 179 -11.63 5.07 -6.35
CA ILE A 179 -11.75 5.88 -7.57
C ILE A 179 -13.20 5.97 -8.03
N SER A 180 -13.92 4.85 -8.07
CA SER A 180 -15.33 4.82 -8.50
C SER A 180 -16.20 5.71 -7.61
N LYS A 181 -16.04 5.58 -6.28
CA LYS A 181 -16.84 6.36 -5.32
C LYS A 181 -16.46 7.84 -5.34
N ASP A 182 -15.16 8.17 -5.36
CA ASP A 182 -14.71 9.55 -5.47
C ASP A 182 -15.19 10.19 -6.79
N SER A 183 -15.28 9.42 -7.87
CA SER A 183 -15.81 9.91 -9.16
C SER A 183 -17.29 10.25 -9.09
N ALA A 184 -18.13 9.31 -8.61
CA ALA A 184 -19.56 9.53 -8.45
C ALA A 184 -19.86 10.72 -7.51
N THR A 185 -19.07 10.84 -6.44
CA THR A 185 -19.19 11.96 -5.51
C THR A 185 -18.74 13.29 -6.14
N ALA A 186 -17.67 13.30 -6.93
CA ALA A 186 -17.17 14.51 -7.59
C ALA A 186 -18.16 15.06 -8.62
N GLU A 187 -18.87 14.19 -9.34
CA GLU A 187 -19.95 14.60 -10.27
C GLU A 187 -21.07 15.34 -9.53
N PHE A 188 -21.43 14.87 -8.33
CA PHE A 188 -22.44 15.52 -7.49
C PHE A 188 -21.95 16.83 -6.84
N ALA A 189 -20.69 16.88 -6.40
CA ALA A 189 -20.11 18.03 -5.70
C ALA A 189 -19.65 19.17 -6.64
N GLY A 190 -19.19 18.82 -7.85
CA GLY A 190 -18.75 19.78 -8.88
C GLY A 190 -19.84 20.78 -9.28
N ALA A 191 -21.11 20.38 -9.16
CA ALA A 191 -22.26 21.26 -9.39
C ALA A 191 -22.49 22.29 -8.26
N ARG A 192 -22.01 22.04 -7.03
CA ARG A 192 -22.31 22.86 -5.85
C ARG A 192 -21.20 23.83 -5.45
N ASN A 193 -19.92 23.49 -5.67
CA ASN A 193 -18.78 24.19 -5.05
C ASN A 193 -17.78 24.83 -6.02
N GLY A 194 -18.18 25.14 -7.26
CA GLY A 194 -17.37 25.94 -8.19
C GLY A 194 -15.97 25.38 -8.50
N GLY A 195 -15.75 24.07 -8.36
CA GLY A 195 -14.45 23.43 -8.62
C GLY A 195 -13.45 23.44 -7.46
N ALA A 196 -13.90 23.37 -6.19
CA ALA A 196 -13.03 23.18 -5.03
C ALA A 196 -12.18 21.88 -5.11
N ARG A 197 -10.91 21.90 -4.66
CA ARG A 197 -9.92 20.79 -4.79
C ARG A 197 -10.15 19.60 -3.87
N LYS A 198 -10.93 19.81 -2.84
CA LYS A 198 -11.28 18.89 -1.78
C LYS A 198 -12.69 19.26 -1.36
N ASP A 199 -13.52 18.26 -1.13
CA ASP A 199 -14.81 18.46 -0.49
C ASP A 199 -14.94 17.49 0.68
N VAL A 200 -15.70 17.89 1.68
CA VAL A 200 -15.90 17.15 2.93
C VAL A 200 -17.33 16.63 2.87
N LEU A 201 -17.46 15.38 2.43
CA LEU A 201 -18.76 14.82 2.03
C LEU A 201 -19.08 13.59 2.85
N ASN A 202 -20.36 13.44 3.20
CA ASN A 202 -20.86 12.23 3.81
C ASN A 202 -20.97 11.15 2.72
N VAL A 203 -20.01 10.21 2.71
CA VAL A 203 -19.91 9.19 1.68
C VAL A 203 -19.60 7.82 2.28
N PRO A 204 -20.11 6.73 1.67
CA PRO A 204 -19.67 5.40 2.04
C PRO A 204 -18.15 5.25 1.89
N HIS A 205 -17.49 4.86 2.96
CA HIS A 205 -16.07 4.58 3.00
C HIS A 205 -15.89 3.07 3.06
N MET A 206 -15.55 2.49 1.92
CA MET A 206 -15.58 1.04 1.69
C MET A 206 -14.22 0.51 1.24
N ARG A 207 -13.89 -0.72 1.65
CA ARG A 207 -12.75 -1.52 1.15
C ARG A 207 -13.07 -3.01 1.21
N VAL A 208 -12.40 -3.78 0.39
CA VAL A 208 -12.33 -5.24 0.43
C VAL A 208 -11.21 -5.66 1.39
N ALA A 209 -11.52 -6.55 2.32
CA ALA A 209 -10.55 -7.21 3.20
C ALA A 209 -9.85 -8.37 2.46
N GLU A 210 -8.74 -8.89 3.01
CA GLU A 210 -8.02 -10.02 2.38
C GLU A 210 -8.87 -11.30 2.26
N GLY A 211 -9.89 -11.47 3.14
CA GLY A 211 -10.88 -12.55 3.05
C GLY A 211 -12.04 -12.28 2.09
N GLY A 212 -12.01 -11.19 1.33
CA GLY A 212 -13.09 -10.80 0.40
C GLY A 212 -14.28 -10.08 1.03
N GLU A 213 -14.33 -9.98 2.37
CA GLU A 213 -15.36 -9.23 3.08
C GLU A 213 -15.31 -7.74 2.69
N ILE A 214 -16.49 -7.16 2.43
CA ILE A 214 -16.62 -5.72 2.18
C ILE A 214 -16.78 -5.01 3.52
N LEU A 215 -15.78 -4.25 3.92
CA LEU A 215 -15.84 -3.37 5.08
C LEU A 215 -16.37 -2.01 4.65
N ALA A 216 -17.42 -1.54 5.31
CA ALA A 216 -18.05 -0.26 5.02
C ALA A 216 -18.26 0.54 6.32
N ARG A 217 -18.02 1.85 6.26
CA ARG A 217 -18.46 2.79 7.29
C ARG A 217 -19.05 4.05 6.67
N GLN A 218 -20.06 4.60 7.31
CA GLN A 218 -20.60 5.91 6.98
C GLN A 218 -19.80 6.99 7.70
N GLY A 219 -19.69 8.16 7.08
CA GLY A 219 -18.99 9.27 7.69
C GLY A 219 -18.62 10.36 6.69
N THR A 220 -18.13 11.46 7.25
CA THR A 220 -17.72 12.61 6.47
C THR A 220 -16.23 12.51 6.16
N PHE A 221 -15.87 12.41 4.89
CA PHE A 221 -14.49 12.23 4.45
C PHE A 221 -14.09 13.29 3.44
N VAL A 222 -12.79 13.58 3.40
CA VAL A 222 -12.20 14.40 2.35
C VAL A 222 -12.16 13.58 1.05
N VAL A 223 -12.84 14.07 0.01
CA VAL A 223 -12.92 13.44 -1.30
C VAL A 223 -12.11 14.23 -2.33
N ALA A 224 -11.35 13.52 -3.18
CA ALA A 224 -10.63 14.14 -4.28
C ALA A 224 -11.58 14.43 -5.45
N THR A 225 -12.00 15.68 -5.57
CA THR A 225 -12.91 16.12 -6.65
C THR A 225 -12.21 16.20 -8.01
N HIS A 226 -10.90 16.48 -8.04
CA HIS A 226 -10.17 16.68 -9.28
C HIS A 226 -9.67 15.38 -9.89
N ALA A 227 -10.01 15.17 -11.16
CA ALA A 227 -9.40 14.19 -12.04
C ALA A 227 -8.19 14.77 -12.77
N CYS A 228 -7.28 13.90 -13.20
CA CYS A 228 -6.20 14.29 -14.09
C CYS A 228 -6.80 14.83 -15.41
N GLY A 229 -6.22 15.90 -15.95
CA GLY A 229 -6.66 16.51 -17.20
C GLY A 229 -6.49 15.60 -18.41
N ARG A 230 -5.59 14.61 -18.33
CA ARG A 230 -5.49 13.55 -19.33
C ARG A 230 -6.71 12.64 -19.21
N VAL A 231 -7.59 12.66 -20.21
CA VAL A 231 -8.86 11.91 -20.25
C VAL A 231 -8.69 10.41 -19.97
N GLU A 232 -7.63 9.79 -20.51
CA GLU A 232 -7.34 8.35 -20.33
C GLU A 232 -6.71 8.03 -18.97
N CYS A 233 -6.39 9.03 -18.14
CA CYS A 233 -5.76 8.83 -16.86
C CYS A 233 -6.84 8.76 -15.76
N PRO A 234 -7.07 7.58 -15.13
CA PRO A 234 -8.09 7.43 -14.10
C PRO A 234 -7.69 8.05 -12.76
N LYS A 235 -6.49 8.67 -12.68
CA LYS A 235 -5.95 9.18 -11.42
C LYS A 235 -6.76 10.39 -10.96
N ARG A 236 -7.20 10.34 -9.70
CA ARG A 236 -7.76 11.47 -8.93
C ARG A 236 -6.83 11.82 -7.79
N GLY A 237 -6.80 13.09 -7.40
CA GLY A 237 -5.88 13.51 -6.35
C GLY A 237 -6.05 14.95 -5.93
N VAL A 238 -5.98 15.13 -4.62
CA VAL A 238 -6.13 16.44 -3.97
C VAL A 238 -4.89 17.34 -4.11
N SER A 239 -3.78 16.79 -4.61
CA SER A 239 -2.47 17.45 -4.72
C SER A 239 -1.96 17.55 -6.15
N PHE A 240 -2.84 17.39 -7.15
CA PHE A 240 -2.45 17.51 -8.55
C PHE A 240 -1.91 18.91 -8.88
N LYS A 241 -0.88 18.92 -9.73
CA LYS A 241 -0.23 20.16 -10.17
C LYS A 241 -1.14 20.84 -11.19
N ARG A 242 -1.32 22.15 -11.07
CA ARG A 242 -2.07 22.94 -12.06
C ARG A 242 -1.20 23.23 -13.27
N CYS A 243 -1.83 23.29 -14.44
CA CYS A 243 -1.23 23.93 -15.59
C CYS A 243 -0.80 25.35 -15.19
N SER A 244 0.46 25.69 -15.40
CA SER A 244 1.03 26.98 -15.03
C SER A 244 0.39 28.16 -15.78
N ILE A 245 -0.14 27.89 -16.98
CA ILE A 245 -0.76 28.90 -17.86
C ILE A 245 -2.22 29.15 -17.45
N CYS A 246 -3.12 28.18 -17.66
CA CYS A 246 -4.54 28.42 -17.38
C CYS A 246 -4.93 28.33 -15.90
N LYS A 247 -4.12 27.65 -15.06
CA LYS A 247 -4.42 27.35 -13.64
C LYS A 247 -5.76 26.62 -13.40
N LYS A 248 -6.42 26.15 -14.47
CA LYS A 248 -7.71 25.43 -14.45
C LYS A 248 -7.49 23.92 -14.46
N THR A 249 -6.84 23.39 -15.50
CA THR A 249 -6.55 21.96 -15.63
C THR A 249 -5.48 21.52 -14.64
N VAL A 250 -5.63 20.33 -14.08
CA VAL A 250 -4.67 19.73 -13.15
C VAL A 250 -4.14 18.39 -13.68
N TYR A 251 -2.92 18.02 -13.34
CA TYR A 251 -2.29 16.79 -13.76
C TYR A 251 -1.64 16.05 -12.59
N CYS A 252 -1.73 14.71 -12.63
CA CYS A 252 -1.07 13.87 -11.64
C CYS A 252 0.44 13.78 -11.83
N SER A 253 0.94 14.04 -13.05
CA SER A 253 2.37 14.03 -13.39
C SER A 253 2.66 14.98 -14.55
N VAL A 254 3.95 15.27 -14.75
CA VAL A 254 4.44 16.03 -15.91
C VAL A 254 4.20 15.24 -17.20
N ASP A 255 4.29 13.91 -17.18
CA ASP A 255 4.08 13.08 -18.37
C ASP A 255 2.62 13.12 -18.83
N CYS A 256 1.66 13.03 -17.90
CA CYS A 256 0.24 13.21 -18.24
C CYS A 256 -0.04 14.61 -18.81
N GLN A 257 0.63 15.65 -18.30
CA GLN A 257 0.54 16.98 -18.88
C GLN A 257 1.10 17.01 -20.30
N LYS A 258 2.27 16.42 -20.55
CA LYS A 258 2.92 16.38 -21.88
C LYS A 258 2.07 15.63 -22.91
N GLU A 259 1.47 14.51 -22.52
CA GLU A 259 0.60 13.72 -23.38
C GLU A 259 -0.67 14.48 -23.74
N ASP A 260 -1.30 15.14 -22.76
CA ASP A 260 -2.50 15.96 -22.98
C ASP A 260 -2.19 17.29 -23.69
N TRP A 261 -0.94 17.77 -23.61
CA TRP A 261 -0.52 19.10 -24.06
C TRP A 261 -0.92 19.41 -25.51
N LYS A 262 -0.85 18.42 -26.40
CA LYS A 262 -1.21 18.58 -27.83
C LYS A 262 -2.64 19.09 -28.01
N LYS A 263 -3.56 18.66 -27.15
CA LYS A 263 -4.97 19.08 -27.13
C LYS A 263 -5.15 20.29 -26.21
N HIS A 264 -4.62 20.21 -24.99
CA HIS A 264 -4.82 21.25 -23.97
C HIS A 264 -4.31 22.63 -24.39
N LYS A 265 -3.14 22.72 -25.05
CA LYS A 265 -2.54 24.00 -25.43
C LYS A 265 -3.42 24.85 -26.36
N LYS A 266 -4.32 24.22 -27.12
CA LYS A 266 -5.26 24.93 -27.99
C LYS A 266 -6.25 25.78 -27.17
N THR A 267 -6.58 25.34 -25.96
CA THR A 267 -7.47 26.08 -25.05
C THR A 267 -6.81 27.35 -24.47
N HIS A 268 -5.50 27.55 -24.68
CA HIS A 268 -4.78 28.77 -24.31
C HIS A 268 -4.73 29.81 -25.43
N ILE A 269 -5.03 29.43 -26.68
CA ILE A 269 -4.96 30.32 -27.84
C ILE A 269 -6.25 31.15 -27.98
N ASP A 270 -7.35 30.68 -27.39
CA ASP A 270 -8.68 31.32 -27.45
C ASP A 270 -9.01 32.17 -26.19
N ASN A 271 -8.02 32.57 -25.37
CA ASN A 271 -8.16 33.53 -24.27
C ASN A 271 -7.11 34.63 -24.38
#